data_AF-A0A2E6H170-F1
#
_entry.id   AF-A0A2E6H170-F1
#
_cell.length_a   1.000
_cell.length_b   1.000
_cell.length_c   1.000
_cell.angle_alpha   90.00
_cell.angle_beta   90.00
_cell.angle_gamma   90.00
#
_symmetry.space_group_name_H-M   'P 1'
#
loop_
_entity.id
_entity.type
_entity.pdbx_description
1 polymer ?
#
loop_
_entity_poly.entity_id
_entity_poly.type
_entity_poly.pdbx_seq_one_letter_code
_entity_poly.pdbx_strand_id
1 'polypeptide(L)'
;MKYQVGVKIYNSFEVEADSEEEAEEKVRELDVYKTLMDSDFNICYVDEIKEKKARDIPKKMCEDLLRTMTKDGRIICDDEHGNTL
;
A
#
# COMPACT_ATOMS: atom_id res chain seq x y z
N MET A 1 -20.36 17.33 -5.05
CA MET A 1 -19.92 16.62 -3.82
C MET A 1 -18.76 15.72 -4.21
N LYS A 2 -17.71 15.63 -3.39
CA LYS A 2 -16.54 14.79 -3.65
C LYS A 2 -16.50 13.68 -2.61
N TYR A 3 -16.01 12.50 -2.97
CA TYR A 3 -15.92 11.35 -2.07
C TYR A 3 -14.53 10.74 -2.14
N GLN A 4 -14.04 10.26 -1.00
CA GLN A 4 -12.89 9.38 -0.90
C GLN A 4 -13.41 7.96 -0.73
N VAL A 5 -12.93 7.04 -1.57
CA VAL A 5 -13.31 5.63 -1.52
C VAL A 5 -12.05 4.82 -1.34
N GLY A 6 -11.98 4.04 -0.26
CA GLY A 6 -10.89 3.09 -0.03
C GLY A 6 -11.26 1.71 -0.52
N VAL A 7 -10.36 1.08 -1.27
CA VAL A 7 -10.49 -0.31 -1.72
C VAL A 7 -9.36 -1.16 -1.16
N LYS A 8 -9.63 -2.45 -0.95
CA LYS A 8 -8.62 -3.47 -0.68
C LYS A 8 -8.67 -4.52 -1.78
N ILE A 9 -7.50 -4.89 -2.27
CA ILE A 9 -7.29 -5.80 -3.38
C ILE A 9 -6.55 -7.03 -2.85
N TYR A 10 -7.07 -8.21 -3.16
CA TYR A 10 -6.47 -9.48 -2.75
C TYR A 10 -6.02 -10.22 -4.00
N ASN A 11 -4.71 -10.18 -4.27
CA ASN A 11 -4.12 -10.84 -5.44
C ASN A 11 -3.25 -12.02 -5.04
N SER A 12 -3.16 -12.95 -5.97
CA SER A 12 -2.23 -14.07 -5.95
C SER A 12 -1.66 -14.20 -7.35
N PHE A 13 -0.37 -14.53 -7.44
CA PHE A 13 0.34 -14.67 -8.71
C PHE A 13 0.95 -16.06 -8.76
N GLU A 14 0.83 -16.69 -9.93
CA GLU A 14 1.56 -17.90 -10.26
C GLU A 14 2.77 -17.50 -11.10
N VAL A 15 3.97 -17.84 -10.62
CA VAL A 15 5.23 -17.52 -11.29
C VAL A 15 6.12 -18.76 -11.29
N GLU A 16 6.83 -18.97 -12.39
CA GLU A 16 7.89 -19.98 -12.46
C GLU A 16 9.18 -19.37 -11.88
N ALA A 17 9.78 -20.05 -10.90
CA ALA A 17 11.02 -19.63 -10.24
C ALA A 17 11.78 -20.86 -9.70
N ASP A 18 13.09 -20.74 -9.57
CA ASP A 18 13.97 -21.80 -9.07
C ASP A 18 14.05 -21.81 -7.53
N SER A 19 13.60 -20.74 -6.87
CA SER A 19 13.50 -20.61 -5.42
C SER A 19 12.32 -19.73 -4.96
N GLU A 20 11.97 -19.83 -3.68
CA GLU A 20 10.97 -18.96 -3.04
C GLU A 20 11.39 -17.49 -3.07
N GLU A 21 12.67 -17.21 -2.82
CA GLU A 21 13.24 -15.86 -2.86
C GLU A 21 13.12 -15.22 -4.25
N GLU A 22 13.42 -15.98 -5.30
CA GLU A 22 13.28 -15.50 -6.69
C GLU A 22 11.79 -15.28 -7.06
N ALA A 23 10.88 -16.12 -6.57
CA ALA A 23 9.45 -15.92 -6.77
C ALA A 23 8.96 -14.61 -6.14
N GLU A 24 9.42 -14.29 -4.92
CA GLU A 24 9.10 -13.03 -4.26
C GLU A 24 9.63 -11.83 -5.02
N GLU A 25 10.89 -11.87 -5.46
CA GLU A 25 11.54 -10.80 -6.21
C GLU A 25 10.77 -10.52 -7.52
N LYS A 26 10.44 -11.58 -8.27
CA LYS A 26 9.65 -11.47 -9.50
C LYS A 26 8.31 -10.77 -9.28
N VAL A 27 7.58 -11.10 -8.21
CA VAL A 27 6.29 -10.46 -7.90
C VAL A 27 6.49 -9.02 -7.40
N ARG A 28 7.55 -8.75 -6.65
CA ARG A 28 7.89 -7.40 -6.13
C ARG A 28 8.26 -6.43 -7.25
N GLU A 29 8.87 -6.92 -8.32
CA GLU A 29 9.25 -6.14 -9.50
C GLU A 29 8.13 -6.01 -10.55
N LEU A 30 6.95 -6.61 -10.33
CA LEU A 30 5.83 -6.45 -11.26
C LEU A 30 5.36 -5.00 -11.32
N ASP A 31 5.15 -4.54 -12.56
CA ASP A 31 4.54 -3.25 -12.82
C ASP A 31 3.16 -3.12 -12.16
N VAL A 32 2.86 -1.93 -11.63
CA VAL A 32 1.63 -1.68 -10.88
C VAL A 32 0.36 -1.99 -11.68
N TYR A 33 0.36 -1.77 -13.00
CA TYR A 33 -0.79 -2.09 -13.83
C TYR A 33 -0.96 -3.59 -14.00
N LYS A 34 0.14 -4.34 -14.13
CA LYS A 34 0.11 -5.80 -14.15
C LYS A 34 -0.37 -6.38 -12.84
N THR A 35 0.11 -5.83 -11.73
CA THR A 35 -0.28 -6.25 -10.38
C THR A 35 -1.77 -6.01 -10.12
N LEU A 36 -2.38 -5.02 -10.78
CA LEU A 36 -3.80 -4.68 -10.62
C LEU A 36 -4.70 -5.24 -11.74
N MET A 37 -4.13 -5.93 -12.72
CA MET A 37 -4.87 -6.48 -13.85
C MET A 37 -5.76 -7.62 -13.37
N ASP A 38 -7.02 -7.61 -13.80
CA ASP A 38 -8.05 -8.61 -13.48
C ASP A 38 -8.25 -8.86 -11.97
N SER A 39 -7.92 -7.88 -11.13
CA SER A 39 -7.99 -8.01 -9.68
C SER A 39 -9.38 -7.70 -9.14
N ASP A 40 -9.89 -8.58 -8.28
CA ASP A 40 -11.09 -8.30 -7.50
C ASP A 40 -10.77 -7.38 -6.32
N PHE A 41 -11.68 -6.46 -6.05
CA PHE A 41 -11.54 -5.50 -4.96
C PHE A 41 -12.78 -5.43 -4.07
N ASN A 42 -12.55 -5.16 -2.80
CA ASN A 42 -13.59 -4.88 -1.82
C ASN A 42 -13.54 -3.41 -1.41
N ILE A 43 -14.68 -2.72 -1.43
CA ILE A 43 -14.81 -1.38 -0.87
C ILE A 43 -14.74 -1.50 0.65
N CYS A 44 -13.83 -0.76 1.27
CA CYS A 44 -13.66 -0.77 2.72
C CYS A 44 -14.34 0.44 3.38
N TYR A 45 -14.34 1.59 2.73
CA TYR A 45 -15.00 2.80 3.23
C TYR A 45 -15.36 3.75 2.09
N VAL A 46 -16.34 4.62 2.37
CA VAL A 46 -16.79 5.70 1.50
C VAL A 46 -17.03 6.93 2.37
N ASP A 47 -16.21 7.96 2.19
CA ASP A 47 -16.28 9.19 2.97
C ASP A 47 -16.60 10.39 2.07
N GLU A 48 -17.63 11.15 2.43
CA GLU A 48 -17.92 12.42 1.77
C GLU A 48 -16.85 13.46 2.13
N ILE A 49 -16.10 13.90 1.12
CA ILE A 49 -15.17 15.02 1.26
C ILE A 49 -16.00 16.30 1.27
N LYS A 50 -16.37 16.74 2.47
CA LYS A 50 -16.84 18.10 2.69
C LYS A 50 -15.66 19.03 2.46
N GLU A 51 -15.79 20.01 1.58
CA GLU A 51 -14.80 21.09 1.41
C GLU A 51 -14.73 21.92 2.71
N LYS A 52 -14.13 21.35 3.76
CA LYS A 52 -13.80 22.04 4.99
C LYS A 52 -12.40 22.59 4.81
N LYS A 53 -12.30 23.92 4.77
CA LYS A 53 -11.05 24.66 4.91
C LYS A 53 -10.16 23.95 5.94
N ALA A 54 -9.01 23.46 5.48
CA ALA A 54 -7.84 23.02 6.21
C ALA A 54 -8.05 22.33 7.57
N ARG A 55 -7.59 21.06 7.62
CA ARG A 55 -7.20 20.28 8.81
C ARG A 55 -8.35 19.65 9.60
N ASP A 56 -8.56 18.37 9.35
CA ASP A 56 -8.64 17.32 10.38
C ASP A 56 -8.64 15.97 9.66
N ILE A 57 -7.44 15.51 9.26
CA ILE A 57 -7.25 14.12 8.87
C ILE A 57 -7.58 13.28 10.12
N PRO A 58 -8.49 12.29 10.06
CA PRO A 58 -8.77 11.43 11.20
C PRO A 58 -7.46 10.73 11.63
N LYS A 59 -6.90 11.18 12.77
CA LYS A 59 -5.61 10.70 13.32
C LYS A 59 -5.49 9.17 13.36
N LYS A 60 -6.63 8.47 13.47
CA LYS A 60 -6.69 7.02 13.63
C LYS A 60 -6.22 6.23 12.40
N MET A 61 -6.42 6.73 11.17
CA MET A 61 -5.88 6.07 9.96
C MET A 61 -4.42 6.43 9.68
N CYS A 62 -3.98 7.64 10.07
CA CYS A 62 -2.56 7.97 10.04
C CYS A 62 -1.77 7.05 10.97
N GLU A 63 -2.26 6.78 12.18
CA GLU A 63 -1.53 5.93 13.15
C GLU A 63 -1.36 4.48 12.67
N ASP A 64 -2.36 3.86 12.04
CA ASP A 64 -2.25 2.46 11.58
C ASP A 64 -1.39 2.31 10.31
N LEU A 65 -1.48 3.24 9.35
CA LEU A 65 -0.58 3.30 8.18
C LEU A 65 0.84 3.71 8.57
N LEU A 66 1.02 4.63 9.54
CA LEU A 66 2.33 5.02 10.05
C LEU A 66 2.96 3.92 10.89
N ARG A 67 2.19 3.15 11.68
CA ARG A 67 2.71 2.01 12.45
C ARG A 67 3.20 0.86 11.58
N THR A 68 2.61 0.66 10.41
CA THR A 68 3.13 -0.32 9.43
C THR A 68 4.36 0.18 8.70
N MET A 69 4.56 1.51 8.59
CA MET A 69 5.71 2.12 7.90
C MET A 69 6.84 2.63 8.81
N THR A 70 6.65 2.69 10.13
CA THR A 70 7.65 3.22 11.08
C THR A 70 7.68 2.37 12.36
N LYS A 71 8.66 1.47 12.46
CA LYS A 71 9.20 1.09 13.77
C LYS A 71 10.22 2.19 14.11
N ASP A 72 9.94 2.97 15.16
CA ASP A 72 10.82 4.00 15.71
C ASP A 72 11.05 5.28 14.87
N GLY A 73 10.07 5.68 14.05
CA GLY A 73 10.08 7.02 13.43
C GLY A 73 11.12 7.23 12.33
N ARG A 74 11.76 6.15 11.85
CA ARG A 74 12.52 6.12 10.61
C ARG A 74 11.64 5.52 9.54
N ILE A 75 11.58 6.18 8.37
CA ILE A 75 11.09 5.52 7.16
C ILE A 75 12.12 4.45 6.85
N ILE A 76 11.80 3.20 7.14
CA ILE A 76 12.60 2.06 6.72
C ILE A 76 12.09 1.70 5.32
N CYS A 77 12.53 2.46 4.32
CA CYS A 77 12.72 1.88 3.00
C CYS A 77 14.01 1.08 3.15
N ASP A 78 13.93 -0.20 3.51
CA ASP A 78 15.09 -1.07 3.37
C ASP A 78 15.31 -1.22 1.86
N ASP A 79 16.09 -0.30 1.27
CA ASP A 79 17.03 -0.75 0.25
C ASP A 79 18.04 -1.63 0.98
N GLU A 80 18.47 -2.73 0.37
CA GLU A 80 19.41 -3.69 0.98
C GLU A 80 20.82 -3.11 1.21
N HIS A 81 20.95 -1.78 1.21
CA HIS A 81 22.18 -1.03 1.33
C HIS A 81 22.24 -0.06 2.50
N GLY A 82 21.21 -0.04 3.36
CA GLY A 82 21.33 0.46 4.72
C GLY A 82 21.78 1.91 4.83
N ASN A 83 21.41 2.77 3.87
CA ASN A 83 21.70 4.20 3.94
C ASN A 83 20.43 4.99 4.23
N THR A 84 20.35 5.53 5.45
CA THR A 84 19.38 6.59 5.81
C THR A 84 19.70 7.88 5.05
N LEU A 85 18.73 8.41 4.30
CA LEU A 85 18.72 9.81 3.81
C LEU A 85 18.65 10.82 4.96
#